data_AF-A0A672NES4-F1
#
_entry.id   AF-A0A672NES4-F1
#
_cell.length_a   1.000
_cell.length_b   1.000
_cell.length_c   1.000
_cell.angle_alpha   90.00
_cell.angle_beta   90.00
_cell.angle_gamma   90.00
#
_symmetry.space_group_name_H-M   'P 1'
#
loop_
_entity.id
_entity.type
_entity.pdbx_description
1 polymer ?
#
loop_
_entity_poly.entity_id
_entity_poly.type
_entity_poly.pdbx_seq_one_letter_code
_entity_poly.pdbx_strand_id
1 'polypeptide(L)'
;MKSGKAVLVETAECLRMGLKYGELRDRHWLVITEDGRMVTGRQQPRLVLVSLTCEGGQLCLNGPQMEELRVPLHQPNNAVVDCRVFSVDVQGKDCGDDVSNWLTRYLESDNTVRLVHFEPHLKAQRPFEKEHLFPKDEKVAYPDAAPIMLMSEASVRDLNTRLDKDVTVFQFRPSIVVSDCEAFTEDTWDHIQIGQVELKRVVGCGRCLFTTVDPETGIITRKEPLDTLKTYRLTDPKQKTAPILGQYYTVKKTGVLHVGEPVCKISY
;
A
#
# COMPACT_ATOMS: atom_id res chain seq x y z
N MET A 1 1.64 -7.24 -2.47
CA MET A 1 0.80 -6.80 -3.61
C MET A 1 -0.15 -5.66 -3.21
N LYS A 2 -0.68 -4.89 -4.17
CA LYS A 2 -1.75 -3.90 -3.92
C LYS A 2 -2.99 -4.61 -3.36
N SER A 3 -3.57 -4.06 -2.30
CA SER A 3 -4.71 -4.61 -1.56
C SER A 3 -4.52 -6.00 -0.90
N GLY A 4 -3.39 -6.67 -1.11
CA GLY A 4 -3.05 -7.93 -0.45
C GLY A 4 -2.71 -7.79 1.03
N LYS A 5 -2.47 -8.95 1.66
CA LYS A 5 -1.98 -9.08 3.04
C LYS A 5 -0.62 -8.39 3.20
N ALA A 6 -0.40 -7.80 4.38
CA ALA A 6 0.87 -7.16 4.72
C ALA A 6 1.95 -8.23 4.98
N VAL A 7 3.21 -7.86 4.71
CA VAL A 7 4.40 -8.62 5.12
C VAL A 7 5.10 -7.77 6.18
N LEU A 8 5.19 -8.30 7.40
CA LEU A 8 5.89 -7.64 8.50
C LEU A 8 7.38 -7.99 8.42
N VAL A 9 8.23 -6.99 8.57
CA VAL A 9 9.69 -7.14 8.46
C VAL A 9 10.38 -6.28 9.50
N GLU A 10 11.46 -6.81 10.08
CA GLU A 10 12.31 -6.08 11.04
C GLU A 10 13.29 -5.12 10.33
N THR A 11 13.51 -5.34 9.04
CA THR A 11 14.39 -4.51 8.20
C THR A 11 13.85 -4.41 6.78
N ALA A 12 14.06 -3.26 6.15
CA ALA A 12 13.72 -3.03 4.75
C ALA A 12 14.66 -2.01 4.12
N GLU A 13 14.98 -2.19 2.84
CA GLU A 13 15.60 -1.15 2.03
C GLU A 13 14.53 -0.10 1.67
N CYS A 14 14.76 1.16 2.00
CA CYS A 14 13.93 2.27 1.55
C CYS A 14 14.48 2.82 0.22
N LEU A 15 13.80 2.48 -0.87
CA LEU A 15 14.13 2.93 -2.22
C LEU A 15 13.24 4.09 -2.62
N ARG A 16 13.59 4.78 -3.72
CA ARG A 16 12.79 5.90 -4.25
C ARG A 16 11.31 5.54 -4.49
N MET A 17 11.03 4.33 -4.95
CA MET A 17 9.67 3.86 -5.25
C MET A 17 8.99 3.10 -4.09
N GLY A 18 9.54 3.14 -2.88
CA GLY A 18 8.99 2.50 -1.68
C GLY A 18 9.93 1.47 -1.04
N LEU A 19 9.39 0.69 -0.10
CA LEU A 19 10.16 -0.31 0.65
C LEU A 19 10.45 -1.55 -0.19
N LYS A 20 11.60 -2.19 0.07
CA LYS A 20 12.02 -3.48 -0.48
C LYS A 20 12.50 -4.40 0.64
N TYR A 21 12.10 -5.67 0.59
CA TYR A 21 12.57 -6.73 1.48
C TYR A 21 12.82 -8.00 0.66
N GLY A 22 14.08 -8.41 0.56
CA GLY A 22 14.48 -9.46 -0.37
C GLY A 22 14.04 -9.10 -1.80
N GLU A 23 13.29 -10.01 -2.44
CA GLU A 23 12.71 -9.80 -3.77
C GLU A 23 11.37 -9.03 -3.75
N LEU A 24 10.79 -8.79 -2.56
CA LEU A 24 9.53 -8.08 -2.42
C LEU A 24 9.73 -6.57 -2.50
N ARG A 25 8.91 -5.89 -3.30
CA ARG A 25 8.83 -4.42 -3.36
C ARG A 25 7.43 -3.92 -3.13
N ASP A 26 7.33 -2.83 -2.38
CA ASP A 26 6.06 -2.34 -1.89
C ASP A 26 5.09 -1.97 -3.03
N ARG A 27 3.91 -2.60 -3.05
CA ARG A 27 2.87 -2.42 -4.09
C ARG A 27 3.42 -2.53 -5.54
N HIS A 28 4.37 -3.44 -5.80
CA HIS A 28 4.86 -3.76 -7.15
C HIS A 28 4.09 -4.90 -7.85
N TRP A 29 3.04 -5.41 -7.23
CA TRP A 29 2.11 -6.37 -7.85
C TRP A 29 0.69 -5.83 -7.80
N LEU A 30 -0.04 -5.98 -8.90
CA LEU A 30 -1.40 -5.48 -9.07
C LEU A 30 -2.29 -6.57 -9.68
N VAL A 31 -3.47 -6.76 -9.09
CA VAL A 31 -4.52 -7.56 -9.73
C VAL A 31 -5.29 -6.66 -10.69
N ILE A 32 -5.48 -7.15 -11.91
CA ILE A 32 -6.23 -6.46 -12.96
C ILE A 32 -7.33 -7.37 -13.51
N THR A 33 -8.38 -6.77 -14.04
CA THR A 33 -9.30 -7.43 -14.96
C THR A 33 -8.61 -7.68 -16.30
N GLU A 34 -9.21 -8.53 -17.14
CA GLU A 34 -8.71 -8.81 -18.50
C GLU A 34 -8.53 -7.56 -19.37
N ASP A 35 -9.35 -6.53 -19.15
CA ASP A 35 -9.24 -5.23 -19.85
C ASP A 35 -8.29 -4.22 -19.14
N GLY A 36 -7.43 -4.70 -18.24
CA GLY A 36 -6.36 -3.91 -17.65
C GLY A 36 -6.77 -3.00 -16.49
N ARG A 37 -8.01 -3.04 -16.01
CA ARG A 37 -8.46 -2.19 -14.89
C ARG A 37 -8.05 -2.78 -13.56
N MET A 38 -7.58 -1.95 -12.64
CA MET A 38 -7.22 -2.41 -11.29
C MET A 38 -8.40 -3.08 -10.55
N VAL A 39 -8.10 -4.17 -9.87
CA VAL A 39 -8.95 -4.80 -8.87
C VAL A 39 -8.34 -4.50 -7.50
N THR A 40 -9.14 -3.88 -6.63
CA THR A 40 -8.73 -3.43 -5.30
C THR A 40 -9.58 -4.07 -4.22
N GLY A 41 -9.12 -4.03 -2.98
CA GLY A 41 -9.86 -4.53 -1.82
C GLY A 41 -11.18 -3.79 -1.54
N ARG A 42 -11.46 -2.68 -2.23
CA ARG A 42 -12.79 -2.05 -2.22
C ARG A 42 -13.81 -2.83 -3.03
N GLN A 43 -13.37 -3.43 -4.14
CA GLN A 43 -14.19 -4.25 -5.04
C GLN A 43 -14.17 -5.72 -4.59
N GLN A 44 -12.99 -6.21 -4.19
CA GLN A 44 -12.74 -7.60 -3.79
C GLN A 44 -12.06 -7.64 -2.41
N PRO A 45 -12.82 -7.45 -1.31
CA PRO A 45 -12.28 -7.38 0.05
C PRO A 45 -11.41 -8.58 0.46
N ARG A 46 -11.74 -9.78 -0.02
CA ARG A 46 -10.97 -11.01 0.21
C ARG A 46 -9.51 -10.92 -0.24
N LEU A 47 -9.15 -9.96 -1.10
CA LEU A 47 -7.76 -9.69 -1.45
C LEU A 47 -6.88 -9.45 -0.22
N VAL A 48 -7.38 -8.85 0.86
CA VAL A 48 -6.57 -8.60 2.07
C VAL A 48 -6.05 -9.87 2.73
N LEU A 49 -6.64 -11.02 2.41
CA LEU A 49 -6.27 -12.33 2.93
C LEU A 49 -5.25 -13.05 2.04
N VAL A 50 -5.02 -12.55 0.81
CA VAL A 50 -4.02 -13.11 -0.11
C VAL A 50 -2.63 -12.65 0.31
N SER A 51 -1.77 -13.58 0.67
CA SER A 51 -0.34 -13.33 0.87
C SER A 51 0.43 -13.60 -0.42
N LEU A 52 1.38 -12.71 -0.71
CA LEU A 52 2.34 -12.85 -1.79
C LEU A 52 3.73 -12.77 -1.19
N THR A 53 4.50 -13.86 -1.32
CA THR A 53 5.90 -13.93 -0.89
C THR A 53 6.79 -14.33 -2.08
N CYS A 54 8.10 -14.13 -1.91
CA CYS A 54 9.10 -14.57 -2.87
C CYS A 54 10.17 -15.39 -2.14
N GLU A 55 10.31 -16.67 -2.48
CA GLU A 55 11.20 -17.62 -1.80
C GLU A 55 12.00 -18.41 -2.83
N GLY A 56 13.33 -18.41 -2.74
CA GLY A 56 14.18 -19.22 -3.62
C GLY A 56 13.98 -18.97 -5.12
N GLY A 57 13.64 -17.73 -5.52
CA GLY A 57 13.34 -17.39 -6.92
C GLY A 57 11.94 -17.81 -7.38
N GLN A 58 11.06 -18.23 -6.47
CA GLN A 58 9.66 -18.52 -6.74
C GLN A 58 8.77 -17.40 -6.20
N LEU A 59 7.72 -17.06 -6.94
CA LEU A 59 6.57 -16.30 -6.48
C LEU A 59 5.59 -17.27 -5.82
N CYS A 60 5.18 -16.99 -4.58
CA CYS A 60 4.25 -17.83 -3.83
C CYS A 60 2.97 -17.05 -3.51
N LEU A 61 1.82 -17.63 -3.84
CA LEU A 61 0.49 -17.11 -3.50
C LEU A 61 -0.23 -18.07 -2.56
N ASN A 62 -0.74 -17.52 -1.46
CA ASN A 62 -1.49 -18.28 -0.48
C ASN A 62 -2.73 -17.48 -0.04
N GLY A 63 -3.80 -18.21 0.28
CA GLY A 63 -5.08 -17.66 0.69
C GLY A 63 -5.89 -18.73 1.44
N PRO A 64 -6.82 -18.34 2.32
CA PRO A 64 -7.67 -19.28 3.05
C PRO A 64 -8.32 -20.31 2.13
N GLN A 65 -8.25 -21.59 2.53
CA GLN A 65 -8.86 -22.73 1.84
C GLN A 65 -8.36 -22.98 0.40
N MET A 66 -7.19 -22.44 0.05
CA MET A 66 -6.52 -22.72 -1.21
C MET A 66 -5.23 -23.49 -0.97
N GLU A 67 -4.87 -24.36 -1.91
CA GLU A 67 -3.50 -24.85 -2.00
C GLU A 67 -2.57 -23.70 -2.41
N GLU A 68 -1.38 -23.65 -1.81
CA GLU A 68 -0.39 -22.64 -2.13
C GLU A 68 0.11 -22.81 -3.57
N LEU A 69 0.05 -21.73 -4.35
CA LEU A 69 0.62 -21.71 -5.69
C LEU A 69 2.08 -21.27 -5.60
N ARG A 70 2.97 -22.00 -6.30
CA ARG A 70 4.37 -21.62 -6.50
C ARG A 70 4.68 -21.59 -7.99
N VAL A 71 5.18 -20.46 -8.49
CA VAL A 71 5.61 -20.29 -9.88
C VAL A 71 6.95 -19.56 -9.94
N PRO A 72 7.75 -19.68 -11.01
CA PRO A 72 8.98 -18.90 -11.16
C PRO A 72 8.70 -17.40 -11.03
N LEU A 73 9.51 -16.70 -10.23
CA LEU A 73 9.39 -15.25 -10.05
C LEU A 73 9.69 -14.49 -11.35
N HIS A 74 10.73 -14.92 -12.07
CA HIS A 74 11.15 -14.31 -13.31
C HIS A 74 10.54 -15.05 -14.51
N GLN A 75 9.63 -14.38 -15.23
CA GLN A 75 8.92 -14.94 -16.39
C GLN A 75 9.11 -14.01 -17.60
N PRO A 76 10.28 -14.06 -18.27
CA PRO A 76 10.69 -13.03 -19.24
C PRO A 76 9.83 -12.99 -20.50
N ASN A 77 9.19 -14.11 -20.85
CA ASN A 77 8.40 -14.23 -22.08
C ASN A 77 6.95 -13.77 -21.92
N ASN A 78 6.50 -13.45 -20.70
CA ASN A 78 5.12 -13.03 -20.48
C ASN A 78 4.84 -11.66 -21.10
N ALA A 79 3.59 -11.38 -21.43
CA ALA A 79 3.22 -10.12 -22.05
C ALA A 79 3.41 -8.93 -21.09
N VAL A 80 3.75 -7.77 -21.65
CA VAL A 80 3.55 -6.49 -20.96
C VAL A 80 2.14 -6.02 -21.26
N VAL A 81 1.40 -5.67 -20.21
CA VAL A 81 -0.01 -5.27 -20.29
C VAL A 81 -0.14 -3.80 -19.90
N ASP A 82 -0.87 -3.04 -20.71
CA ASP A 82 -1.29 -1.69 -20.34
C ASP A 82 -2.43 -1.79 -19.33
N CYS A 83 -2.21 -1.16 -18.18
CA CYS A 83 -3.08 -1.20 -17.03
C CYS A 83 -3.56 0.21 -16.68
N ARG A 84 -4.66 0.29 -15.93
CA ARG A 84 -5.19 1.56 -15.41
C ARG A 84 -5.35 1.52 -13.90
N VAL A 85 -4.57 2.35 -13.20
CA VAL A 85 -4.63 2.55 -11.74
C VAL A 85 -5.27 3.90 -11.45
N PHE A 86 -6.55 3.84 -11.07
CA PHE A 86 -7.48 4.97 -11.07
C PHE A 86 -7.62 5.58 -12.47
N SER A 87 -7.24 6.84 -12.65
CA SER A 87 -7.27 7.56 -13.93
C SER A 87 -5.94 7.54 -14.69
N VAL A 88 -4.90 6.87 -14.15
CA VAL A 88 -3.53 6.91 -14.69
C VAL A 88 -3.16 5.58 -15.35
N ASP A 89 -2.55 5.70 -16.52
CA ASP A 89 -2.01 4.57 -17.29
C ASP A 89 -0.66 4.15 -16.73
N VAL A 90 -0.51 2.86 -16.50
CA VAL A 90 0.70 2.20 -15.97
C VAL A 90 0.87 0.87 -16.68
N GLN A 91 2.07 0.31 -16.70
CA GLN A 91 2.31 -1.00 -17.27
C GLN A 91 2.62 -2.05 -16.22
N GLY A 92 2.43 -3.31 -16.58
CA GLY A 92 2.83 -4.45 -15.76
C GLY A 92 3.15 -5.66 -16.62
N LYS A 93 4.13 -6.45 -16.17
CA LYS A 93 4.47 -7.75 -16.74
C LYS A 93 3.48 -8.79 -16.20
N ASP A 94 2.80 -9.51 -17.07
CA ASP A 94 1.87 -10.55 -16.66
C ASP A 94 2.56 -11.69 -15.91
N CYS A 95 1.90 -12.26 -14.88
CA CYS A 95 2.45 -13.33 -14.04
C CYS A 95 2.03 -14.76 -14.47
N GLY A 96 1.38 -14.91 -15.62
CA GLY A 96 1.03 -16.20 -16.21
C GLY A 96 -0.35 -16.73 -15.84
N ASP A 97 -0.79 -17.75 -16.58
CA ASP A 97 -2.16 -18.28 -16.48
C ASP A 97 -2.40 -19.06 -15.18
N ASP A 98 -1.40 -19.72 -14.61
CA ASP A 98 -1.54 -20.41 -13.32
C ASP A 98 -1.90 -19.42 -12.20
N VAL A 99 -1.25 -18.25 -12.19
CA VAL A 99 -1.54 -17.18 -11.24
C VAL A 99 -2.93 -16.58 -11.49
N SER A 100 -3.28 -16.34 -12.76
CA SER A 100 -4.60 -15.87 -13.17
C SER A 100 -5.72 -16.82 -12.70
N ASN A 101 -5.54 -18.12 -12.93
CA ASN A 101 -6.50 -19.16 -12.56
C ASN A 101 -6.65 -19.27 -11.03
N TRP A 102 -5.55 -19.22 -10.29
CA TRP A 102 -5.57 -19.26 -8.83
C TRP A 102 -6.33 -18.08 -8.24
N LEU A 103 -6.04 -16.85 -8.71
CA LEU A 103 -6.70 -15.63 -8.24
C LEU A 103 -8.19 -15.59 -8.62
N THR A 104 -8.51 -15.95 -9.86
CA THR A 104 -9.91 -15.99 -10.34
C THR A 104 -10.74 -16.97 -9.50
N ARG A 105 -10.18 -18.15 -9.20
CA ARG A 105 -10.83 -19.14 -8.32
C ARG A 105 -10.96 -18.62 -6.89
N TYR A 106 -9.89 -18.09 -6.30
CA TYR A 106 -9.89 -17.64 -4.91
C TYR A 106 -10.88 -16.49 -4.64
N LEU A 107 -10.97 -15.56 -5.59
CA LEU A 107 -11.86 -14.40 -5.50
C LEU A 107 -13.30 -14.72 -5.95
N GLU A 108 -13.57 -15.96 -6.40
CA GLU A 108 -14.87 -16.38 -6.91
C GLU A 108 -15.39 -15.37 -7.96
N SER A 109 -14.49 -14.89 -8.83
CA SER A 109 -14.81 -13.80 -9.76
C SER A 109 -15.50 -14.33 -11.00
N ASP A 110 -16.59 -13.67 -11.41
CA ASP A 110 -17.29 -13.96 -12.68
C ASP A 110 -16.42 -13.71 -13.92
N ASN A 111 -15.39 -12.86 -13.80
CA ASN A 111 -14.47 -12.52 -14.87
C ASN A 111 -13.05 -12.96 -14.53
N THR A 112 -12.28 -13.30 -15.56
CA THR A 112 -10.85 -13.59 -15.40
C THR A 112 -10.12 -12.36 -14.84
N VAL A 113 -9.35 -12.59 -13.78
CA VAL A 113 -8.42 -11.60 -13.23
C VAL A 113 -6.98 -12.08 -13.36
N ARG A 114 -6.07 -11.14 -13.62
CA ARG A 114 -4.65 -11.42 -13.81
C ARG A 114 -3.83 -10.69 -12.76
N LEU A 115 -2.66 -11.23 -12.43
CA LEU A 115 -1.66 -10.53 -11.65
C LEU A 115 -0.60 -9.97 -12.59
N VAL A 116 -0.25 -8.71 -12.40
CA VAL A 116 0.89 -8.09 -13.08
C VAL A 116 1.93 -7.61 -12.08
N HIS A 117 3.20 -7.68 -12.49
CA HIS A 117 4.37 -7.22 -11.75
C HIS A 117 4.99 -5.99 -12.41
N PHE A 118 5.34 -4.97 -11.62
CA PHE A 118 5.99 -3.77 -12.12
C PHE A 118 7.49 -3.98 -12.24
N GLU A 119 8.05 -3.74 -13.42
CA GLU A 119 9.49 -3.75 -13.69
C GLU A 119 10.02 -2.34 -13.96
N PRO A 120 11.26 -1.99 -13.57
CA PRO A 120 11.76 -0.60 -13.61
C PRO A 120 11.74 0.08 -14.98
N HIS A 121 11.77 -0.68 -16.08
CA HIS A 121 11.74 -0.16 -17.44
C HIS A 121 10.31 0.12 -17.96
N LEU A 122 9.28 -0.34 -17.25
CA LEU A 122 7.87 -0.15 -17.61
C LEU A 122 7.39 1.26 -17.28
N LYS A 123 6.32 1.69 -17.95
CA LYS A 123 5.65 2.96 -17.66
C LYS A 123 5.10 2.95 -16.23
N ALA A 124 5.68 3.79 -15.36
CA ALA A 124 5.27 4.00 -13.97
C ALA A 124 4.15 5.05 -13.82
N GLN A 125 3.47 5.06 -12.67
CA GLN A 125 2.62 6.19 -12.30
C GLN A 125 3.46 7.42 -11.94
N ARG A 126 2.92 8.62 -12.23
CA ARG A 126 3.51 9.92 -11.86
C ARG A 126 2.59 10.67 -10.91
N PRO A 127 2.81 10.60 -9.58
CA PRO A 127 1.91 11.20 -8.59
C PRO A 127 1.59 12.68 -8.82
N PHE A 128 2.54 13.45 -9.38
CA PHE A 128 2.34 14.84 -9.74
C PHE A 128 1.14 15.07 -10.67
N GLU A 129 0.78 14.12 -11.54
CA GLU A 129 -0.36 14.27 -12.46
C GLU A 129 -1.72 14.26 -11.75
N LYS A 130 -1.78 13.72 -10.52
CA LYS A 130 -2.97 13.71 -9.67
C LYS A 130 -2.93 14.79 -8.58
N GLU A 131 -1.75 15.05 -8.02
CA GLU A 131 -1.55 15.97 -6.90
C GLU A 131 -0.26 16.77 -7.12
N HIS A 132 -0.40 18.07 -7.40
CA HIS A 132 0.72 18.96 -7.76
C HIS A 132 1.72 19.20 -6.62
N LEU A 133 1.41 18.78 -5.39
CA LEU A 133 2.36 18.81 -4.26
C LEU A 133 3.53 17.83 -4.43
N PHE A 134 3.39 16.79 -5.24
CA PHE A 134 4.48 15.84 -5.49
C PHE A 134 5.57 16.43 -6.42
N PRO A 135 6.84 16.00 -6.31
CA PRO A 135 7.85 16.34 -7.31
C PRO A 135 7.48 15.82 -8.72
N LYS A 136 7.81 16.56 -9.77
CA LYS A 136 7.48 16.20 -11.17
C LYS A 136 8.15 14.92 -11.67
N ASP A 137 9.29 14.58 -11.07
CA ASP A 137 10.10 13.40 -11.34
C ASP A 137 9.74 12.21 -10.44
N GLU A 138 8.84 12.39 -9.47
CA GLU A 138 8.38 11.33 -8.59
C GLU A 138 7.67 10.23 -9.39
N LYS A 139 7.99 8.98 -9.08
CA LYS A 139 7.43 7.80 -9.74
C LYS A 139 7.08 6.74 -8.71
N VAL A 140 5.96 6.08 -8.91
CA VAL A 140 5.53 4.94 -8.09
C VAL A 140 5.00 3.82 -8.96
N ALA A 141 5.04 2.58 -8.44
CA ALA A 141 4.49 1.40 -9.11
C ALA A 141 2.96 1.41 -9.00
N TYR A 142 2.37 0.64 -8.08
CA TYR A 142 0.91 0.58 -7.86
C TYR A 142 0.37 1.11 -6.51
N PRO A 143 1.10 1.86 -5.65
CA PRO A 143 0.48 2.50 -4.50
C PRO A 143 -0.52 3.59 -4.95
N ASP A 144 -1.34 4.08 -4.02
CA ASP A 144 -2.40 5.05 -4.34
C ASP A 144 -1.85 6.45 -4.63
N ALA A 145 -0.80 6.87 -3.92
CA ALA A 145 -0.25 8.22 -4.05
C ALA A 145 1.28 8.27 -3.95
N ALA A 146 1.87 7.79 -2.85
CA ALA A 146 3.29 8.01 -2.53
C ALA A 146 4.05 6.69 -2.30
N PRO A 147 5.39 6.70 -2.40
CA PRO A 147 6.22 5.52 -2.12
C PRO A 147 6.14 5.07 -0.66
N ILE A 148 5.94 6.00 0.27
CA ILE A 148 5.85 5.71 1.71
C ILE A 148 4.57 6.33 2.27
N MET A 149 3.81 5.53 3.01
CA MET A 149 2.79 6.02 3.93
C MET A 149 3.21 5.68 5.36
N LEU A 150 3.30 6.70 6.20
CA LEU A 150 3.72 6.59 7.58
C LEU A 150 2.57 6.98 8.50
N MET A 151 2.41 6.27 9.62
CA MET A 151 1.45 6.64 10.67
C MET A 151 2.00 6.32 12.05
N SER A 152 1.46 6.97 13.08
CA SER A 152 1.79 6.59 14.46
C SER A 152 0.81 5.59 15.04
N GLU A 153 1.28 4.74 15.96
CA GLU A 153 0.41 3.88 16.76
C GLU A 153 -0.53 4.71 17.65
N ALA A 154 -0.04 5.85 18.15
CA ALA A 154 -0.79 6.74 19.01
C ALA A 154 -2.04 7.30 18.32
N SER A 155 -1.96 7.61 17.02
CA SER A 155 -3.13 8.04 16.24
C SER A 155 -4.20 6.94 16.10
N VAL A 156 -3.80 5.67 15.98
CA VAL A 156 -4.76 4.55 15.96
C VAL A 156 -5.34 4.31 17.35
N ARG A 157 -4.52 4.46 18.40
CA ARG A 157 -4.98 4.35 19.79
C ARG A 157 -6.00 5.42 20.13
N ASP A 158 -5.79 6.68 19.73
CA ASP A 158 -6.78 7.76 19.90
C ASP A 158 -8.08 7.41 19.18
N LEU A 159 -8.01 6.92 17.95
CA LEU A 159 -9.18 6.49 17.20
C LEU A 159 -9.95 5.38 17.93
N ASN A 160 -9.26 4.37 18.46
CA ASN A 160 -9.90 3.28 19.21
C ASN A 160 -10.63 3.75 20.47
N THR A 161 -10.23 4.87 21.10
CA THR A 161 -11.00 5.44 22.22
C THR A 161 -12.41 5.93 21.83
N ARG A 162 -12.69 6.00 20.52
CA ARG A 162 -13.93 6.51 19.92
C ARG A 162 -14.70 5.43 19.17
N LEU A 163 -14.27 4.17 19.22
CA LEU A 163 -14.86 3.04 18.49
C LEU A 163 -15.43 2.00 19.45
N ASP A 164 -16.52 1.35 19.05
CA ASP A 164 -17.06 0.18 19.79
C ASP A 164 -16.21 -1.08 19.58
N LYS A 165 -15.57 -1.19 18.40
CA LYS A 165 -14.67 -2.28 18.04
C LYS A 165 -13.34 -1.70 17.60
N ASP A 166 -12.29 -2.05 18.32
CA ASP A 166 -10.93 -1.62 18.01
C ASP A 166 -10.50 -2.05 16.61
N VAL A 167 -9.71 -1.16 16.00
CA VAL A 167 -8.97 -1.43 14.77
C VAL A 167 -7.46 -1.40 15.03
N THR A 168 -6.70 -1.89 14.07
CA THR A 168 -5.23 -1.89 14.10
C THR A 168 -4.70 -0.99 12.99
N VAL A 169 -3.38 -0.80 12.97
CA VAL A 169 -2.69 -0.13 11.85
C VAL A 169 -2.93 -0.83 10.50
N PHE A 170 -3.24 -2.13 10.48
CA PHE A 170 -3.40 -2.90 9.24
C PHE A 170 -4.61 -2.48 8.41
N GLN A 171 -5.68 -1.96 9.02
CA GLN A 171 -6.81 -1.35 8.31
C GLN A 171 -6.37 -0.14 7.48
N PHE A 172 -5.32 0.57 7.91
CA PHE A 172 -4.82 1.79 7.28
C PHE A 172 -3.64 1.54 6.34
N ARG A 173 -3.03 0.36 6.41
CA ARG A 173 -2.01 -0.16 5.48
C ARG A 173 -0.75 0.72 5.34
N PRO A 174 -0.14 1.20 6.44
CA PRO A 174 1.13 1.94 6.40
C PRO A 174 2.25 1.08 5.85
N SER A 175 3.28 1.75 5.34
CA SER A 175 4.59 1.17 5.06
C SER A 175 5.48 1.26 6.30
N ILE A 176 5.35 2.32 7.10
CA ILE A 176 6.10 2.55 8.35
C ILE A 176 5.13 2.91 9.48
N VAL A 177 5.29 2.29 10.64
CA VAL A 177 4.56 2.59 11.86
C VAL A 177 5.55 3.15 12.89
N VAL A 178 5.18 4.23 13.56
CA VAL A 178 6.02 4.89 14.57
C VAL A 178 5.35 4.85 15.95
N SER A 179 6.08 4.41 16.97
CA SER A 179 5.65 4.39 18.37
C SER A 179 6.09 5.67 19.11
N ASP A 180 5.83 5.74 20.42
CA ASP A 180 6.44 6.70 21.34
C ASP A 180 6.30 8.18 20.96
N CYS A 181 5.12 8.55 20.46
CA CYS A 181 4.74 9.93 20.18
C CYS A 181 3.28 10.19 20.58
N GLU A 182 2.89 11.46 20.65
CA GLU A 182 1.49 11.84 20.87
C GLU A 182 0.66 11.59 19.61
N ALA A 183 -0.64 11.33 19.79
CA ALA A 183 -1.55 11.11 18.68
C ALA A 183 -1.50 12.28 17.67
N PHE A 184 -1.44 11.94 16.39
CA PHE A 184 -1.39 12.86 15.26
C PHE A 184 -0.14 13.73 15.15
N THR A 185 0.89 13.51 15.98
CA THR A 185 2.14 14.29 15.88
C THR A 185 2.78 14.13 14.49
N GLU A 186 2.57 12.99 13.82
CA GLU A 186 3.05 12.74 12.46
C GLU A 186 2.55 13.78 11.44
N ASP A 187 1.44 14.46 11.71
CA ASP A 187 0.91 15.54 10.86
C ASP A 187 1.89 16.73 10.76
N THR A 188 2.76 16.88 11.76
CA THR A 188 3.75 17.99 11.87
C THR A 188 5.14 17.61 11.35
N TRP A 189 5.33 16.37 10.90
CA TRP A 189 6.64 15.81 10.55
C TRP A 189 7.01 16.13 9.11
N ASP A 190 7.35 17.39 8.82
CA ASP A 190 7.57 17.84 7.44
C ASP A 190 8.81 17.23 6.77
N HIS A 191 9.90 17.07 7.52
CA HIS A 191 11.12 16.43 7.06
C HIS A 191 11.67 15.60 8.22
N ILE A 192 11.86 14.31 8.00
CA ILE A 192 12.34 13.39 9.02
C ILE A 192 13.48 12.54 8.51
N GLN A 193 14.30 12.10 9.45
CA GLN A 193 15.36 11.12 9.27
C GLN A 193 15.05 9.89 10.12
N ILE A 194 15.24 8.70 9.53
CA ILE A 194 15.19 7.41 10.22
C ILE A 194 16.43 6.64 9.77
N GLY A 195 17.39 6.42 10.67
CA GLY A 195 18.70 5.90 10.30
C GLY A 195 19.39 6.80 9.26
N GLN A 196 19.66 6.27 8.07
CA GLN A 196 20.21 7.02 6.93
C GLN A 196 19.16 7.54 5.94
N VAL A 197 17.90 7.16 6.12
CA VAL A 197 16.79 7.49 5.22
C VAL A 197 16.24 8.85 5.57
N GLU A 198 16.06 9.69 4.55
CA GLU A 198 15.41 11.00 4.71
C GLU A 198 14.08 10.99 3.96
N LEU A 199 13.00 11.37 4.65
CA LEU A 199 11.64 11.38 4.14
C LEU A 199 11.04 12.79 4.22
N LYS A 200 10.57 13.33 3.10
CA LYS A 200 9.86 14.61 3.06
C LYS A 200 8.36 14.38 2.91
N ARG A 201 7.58 14.92 3.84
CA ARG A 201 6.12 14.88 3.81
C ARG A 201 5.59 15.66 2.61
N VAL A 202 4.55 15.11 1.98
CA VAL A 202 3.89 15.76 0.85
C VAL A 202 2.47 16.20 1.24
N VAL A 203 1.66 15.24 1.68
CA VAL A 203 0.24 15.47 1.95
C VAL A 203 -0.29 14.44 2.94
N GLY A 204 -1.36 14.79 3.66
CA GLY A 204 -2.08 13.86 4.52
C GLY A 204 -2.77 12.76 3.72
N CYS A 205 -2.82 11.54 4.28
CA CYS A 205 -3.50 10.43 3.64
C CYS A 205 -5.01 10.49 3.91
N GLY A 206 -5.78 10.94 2.94
CA GLY A 206 -7.24 10.86 2.95
C GLY A 206 -7.71 9.40 2.99
N ARG A 207 -8.53 9.07 3.99
CA ARG A 207 -9.04 7.71 4.20
C ARG A 207 -10.32 7.47 3.42
N CYS A 208 -10.45 6.25 2.91
CA CYS A 208 -11.55 5.80 2.08
C CYS A 208 -12.19 4.53 2.64
N LEU A 209 -13.23 4.02 1.98
CA LEU A 209 -13.96 2.80 2.37
C LEU A 209 -13.05 1.59 2.64
N PHE A 210 -11.84 1.54 2.06
CA PHE A 210 -10.96 0.39 2.28
C PHE A 210 -10.55 0.21 3.75
N THR A 211 -10.59 1.26 4.57
CA THR A 211 -10.31 1.15 6.01
C THR A 211 -11.35 0.31 6.75
N THR A 212 -12.52 0.08 6.16
CA THR A 212 -13.62 -0.68 6.76
C THR A 212 -13.54 -2.16 6.41
N VAL A 213 -12.53 -2.60 5.64
CA VAL A 213 -12.27 -4.00 5.40
C VAL A 213 -11.42 -4.53 6.54
N ASP A 214 -11.95 -5.52 7.25
CA ASP A 214 -11.21 -6.23 8.29
C ASP A 214 -10.08 -7.07 7.64
N PRO A 215 -8.80 -6.82 7.99
CA PRO A 215 -7.66 -7.43 7.32
C PRO A 215 -7.48 -8.92 7.65
N GLU A 216 -8.15 -9.43 8.69
CA GLU A 216 -8.08 -10.84 9.09
C GLU A 216 -9.20 -11.68 8.50
N THR A 217 -10.35 -11.06 8.26
CA THR A 217 -11.55 -11.77 7.76
C THR A 217 -11.93 -11.41 6.33
N GLY A 218 -11.43 -10.29 5.79
CA GLY A 218 -11.82 -9.78 4.48
C GLY A 218 -13.27 -9.28 4.43
N ILE A 219 -13.91 -9.05 5.59
CA ILE A 219 -15.31 -8.61 5.66
C ILE A 219 -15.35 -7.08 5.75
N ILE A 220 -16.25 -6.46 4.98
CA ILE A 220 -16.57 -5.03 5.10
C ILE A 220 -17.46 -4.83 6.32
N THR A 221 -17.03 -3.99 7.26
CA THR A 221 -17.81 -3.56 8.42
C THR A 221 -18.85 -2.49 8.04
N ARG A 222 -19.73 -2.11 8.98
CA ARG A 222 -20.76 -1.06 8.79
C ARG A 222 -20.16 0.36 8.74
N LYS A 223 -19.27 0.62 7.79
CA LYS A 223 -18.59 1.92 7.55
C LYS A 223 -17.57 2.36 8.61
N GLU A 224 -17.42 1.66 9.73
CA GLU A 224 -16.35 1.95 10.70
C GLU A 224 -15.00 1.37 10.26
N PRO A 225 -13.87 2.07 10.51
CA PRO A 225 -13.71 3.26 11.35
C PRO A 225 -13.88 4.59 10.58
N LEU A 226 -14.32 4.54 9.32
CA LEU A 226 -14.33 5.71 8.43
C LEU A 226 -15.33 6.78 8.86
N ASP A 227 -16.52 6.37 9.33
CA ASP A 227 -17.54 7.33 9.77
C ASP A 227 -17.11 8.04 11.06
N THR A 228 -16.54 7.32 12.03
CA THR A 228 -15.92 7.94 13.21
C THR A 228 -14.82 8.94 12.81
N LEU A 229 -13.91 8.56 11.91
CA LEU A 229 -12.86 9.46 11.42
C LEU A 229 -13.43 10.75 10.81
N LYS A 230 -14.54 10.69 10.06
CA LYS A 230 -15.16 11.90 9.47
C LYS A 230 -15.64 12.89 10.53
N THR A 231 -15.94 12.46 11.75
CA THR A 231 -16.45 13.36 12.80
C THR A 231 -15.39 14.34 13.32
N TYR A 232 -14.10 13.98 13.25
CA TYR A 232 -13.04 14.75 13.90
C TYR A 232 -11.72 14.88 13.10
N ARG A 233 -11.58 14.16 11.99
CA ARG A 233 -10.35 14.14 11.16
C ARG A 233 -10.53 14.71 9.76
N LEU A 234 -11.61 15.45 9.49
CA LEU A 234 -11.74 16.29 8.29
C LEU A 234 -10.90 17.58 8.42
N THR A 235 -9.58 17.42 8.53
CA THR A 235 -8.65 18.50 8.89
C THR A 235 -8.02 19.20 7.69
N ASP A 236 -8.01 18.58 6.52
CA ASP A 236 -7.46 19.17 5.30
C ASP A 236 -8.56 19.95 4.53
N PRO A 237 -8.45 21.28 4.41
CA PRO A 237 -9.43 22.10 3.69
C PRO A 237 -9.58 21.73 2.20
N LYS A 238 -8.57 21.08 1.62
CA LYS A 238 -8.59 20.60 0.23
C LYS A 238 -9.29 19.24 0.08
N GLN A 239 -9.31 18.43 1.14
CA GLN A 239 -9.92 17.09 1.17
C GLN A 239 -11.18 17.09 2.04
N LYS A 240 -12.18 17.90 1.67
CA LYS A 240 -13.39 18.17 2.48
C LYS A 240 -14.24 16.94 2.82
N THR A 241 -14.04 15.81 2.14
CA THR A 241 -14.85 14.59 2.31
C THR A 241 -14.04 13.39 2.82
N ALA A 242 -12.72 13.48 2.85
CA ALA A 242 -11.85 12.37 3.23
C ALA A 242 -11.11 12.72 4.52
N PRO A 243 -11.38 12.03 5.65
CA PRO A 243 -10.67 12.30 6.88
C PRO A 243 -9.21 11.88 6.77
N ILE A 244 -8.31 12.66 7.38
CA ILE A 244 -6.88 12.46 7.33
C ILE A 244 -6.42 11.63 8.52
N LEU A 245 -5.74 10.53 8.24
CA LEU A 245 -5.00 9.76 9.23
C LEU A 245 -3.70 9.32 8.56
N GLY A 246 -2.54 9.42 9.19
CA GLY A 246 -1.26 9.12 8.54
C GLY A 246 -0.89 10.06 7.38
N GLN A 247 0.35 9.96 6.93
CA GLN A 247 0.99 10.96 6.08
C GLN A 247 1.76 10.30 4.93
N TYR A 248 1.70 10.89 3.75
CA TYR A 248 2.43 10.45 2.57
C TYR A 248 3.79 11.17 2.46
N TYR A 249 4.83 10.39 2.19
CA TYR A 249 6.21 10.86 2.09
C TYR A 249 6.85 10.49 0.76
N THR A 250 7.75 11.35 0.32
CA THR A 250 8.74 11.05 -0.74
C THR A 250 10.09 10.78 -0.12
N VAL A 251 10.85 9.87 -0.73
CA VAL A 251 12.17 9.47 -0.23
C VAL A 251 13.23 10.41 -0.78
N LYS A 252 13.86 11.22 0.07
CA LYS A 252 14.93 12.16 -0.30
C LYS A 252 16.30 11.51 -0.29
N LYS A 253 16.53 10.62 0.68
CA LYS A 253 17.73 9.79 0.76
C LYS A 253 17.34 8.34 1.02
N THR A 254 17.86 7.43 0.20
CA THR A 254 17.64 5.99 0.34
C THR A 254 18.56 5.41 1.41
N GLY A 255 18.20 4.26 1.95
CA GLY A 255 19.00 3.55 2.93
C GLY A 255 18.30 2.30 3.42
N VAL A 256 18.88 1.64 4.42
CA VAL A 256 18.25 0.53 5.12
C VAL A 256 17.57 1.07 6.37
N LEU A 257 16.36 0.59 6.64
CA LEU A 257 15.60 0.85 7.85
C LEU A 257 15.64 -0.38 8.74
N HIS A 258 15.67 -0.14 10.05
CA HIS A 258 15.49 -1.17 11.07
C HIS A 258 14.41 -0.77 12.07
N VAL A 259 13.61 -1.73 12.51
CA VAL A 259 12.73 -1.53 13.66
C VAL A 259 13.57 -1.13 14.87
N GLY A 260 13.09 -0.12 15.60
CA GLY A 260 13.80 0.47 16.75
C GLY A 260 14.70 1.66 16.41
N GLU A 261 14.85 2.04 15.13
CA GLU A 261 15.54 3.28 14.78
C GLU A 261 14.75 4.52 15.22
N PRO A 262 15.43 5.53 15.80
CA PRO A 262 14.78 6.77 16.19
C PRO A 262 14.32 7.56 14.96
N VAL A 263 13.16 8.21 15.10
CA VAL A 263 12.62 9.14 14.09
C VAL A 263 12.96 10.56 14.52
N CYS A 264 13.84 11.22 13.78
CA CYS A 264 14.30 12.58 14.09
C CYS A 264 13.73 13.60 13.10
N LYS A 265 13.19 14.72 13.59
CA LYS A 265 12.86 15.86 12.73
C LYS A 265 14.14 16.53 12.22
N ILE A 266 14.17 16.84 10.94
CA ILE A 266 15.23 17.66 10.34
C ILE A 266 14.77 19.12 10.37
N SER A 267 15.45 19.93 11.18
CA SER A 267 15.28 21.39 11.19
C SER A 267 16.40 22.03 10.38
N TYR A 268 16.05 22.96 9.49
CA TYR A 268 16.99 23.83 8.79
C TYR A 268 16.96 25.22 9.40
#